data_AF-A0A832V292-F1
#
_entry.id   AF-A0A832V292-F1
#
_cell.length_a   1.000
_cell.length_b   1.000
_cell.length_c   1.000
_cell.angle_alpha   90.00
_cell.angle_beta   90.00
_cell.angle_gamma   90.00
#
_symmetry.space_group_name_H-M   'P 1'
#
loop_
_entity.id
_entity.type
_entity.pdbx_description
1 polymer ?
#
loop_
_entity_poly.entity_id
_entity_poly.type
_entity_poly.pdbx_seq_one_letter_code
_entity_poly.pdbx_strand_id
1 'polypeptide(L)'
;MKTKWSSSWSGSTQPRKQRKYLHNAPLHIRQHLVTSNLDKKLRQKLETRSISLRKGDEVKIMRGSLKGIKGKILEVNLSTGRVHVEGQTRDKVAGGKAILTFQPSNLMVTAINTSDLRRFKRVEKSKRPEVKAEIPKKESEGKKEDSKESPAKSSSTKGEDSDTDKVKSSSKNTKEETK
;
A
#
# COMPACT_ATOMS: atom_id res chain seq x y z
N MET A 1 19.18 28.16 27.55
CA MET A 1 18.01 28.89 27.00
C MET A 1 17.16 28.01 26.09
N LYS A 2 16.05 27.46 26.62
CA LYS A 2 14.97 26.87 25.80
C LYS A 2 14.23 28.04 25.16
N THR A 3 14.41 28.27 23.86
CA THR A 3 13.60 29.27 23.15
C THR A 3 12.43 28.53 22.54
N LYS A 4 11.22 28.99 22.88
CA LYS A 4 9.97 28.58 22.24
C LYS A 4 10.12 28.77 20.73
N TRP A 5 9.68 27.80 19.94
CA TRP A 5 9.73 27.92 18.48
C TRP A 5 8.86 29.11 18.04
N SER A 6 9.34 29.91 17.09
CA SER A 6 8.62 31.05 16.55
C SER A 6 8.47 30.90 15.04
N SER A 7 7.28 31.22 14.53
CA SER A 7 6.99 31.28 13.09
C SER A 7 7.65 32.46 12.38
N SER A 8 7.99 33.53 13.12
CA SER A 8 8.70 34.70 12.58
C SER A 8 10.16 34.41 12.21
N TRP A 9 10.67 33.22 12.55
CA TRP A 9 11.99 32.79 12.15
C TRP A 9 12.01 32.44 10.66
N SER A 10 12.48 33.36 9.81
CA SER A 10 12.62 33.16 8.36
C SER A 10 13.92 32.45 7.95
N GLY A 11 15.03 32.68 8.64
CA GLY A 11 16.30 32.02 8.36
C GLY A 11 17.44 32.45 9.30
N SER A 12 18.55 31.72 9.28
CA SER A 12 19.81 32.13 9.95
C SER A 12 20.98 31.34 9.38
N THR A 13 22.13 31.98 9.18
CA THR A 13 23.37 31.30 8.76
C THR A 13 23.99 30.45 9.90
N GLN A 14 23.67 30.76 11.16
CA GLN A 14 24.28 30.08 12.31
C GLN A 14 23.80 28.62 12.45
N PRO A 15 24.69 27.60 12.38
CA PRO A 15 24.28 26.19 12.43
C PRO A 15 23.56 25.80 13.72
N ARG A 16 23.98 26.36 14.85
CA ARG A 16 23.35 26.14 16.17
C ARG A 16 21.87 26.52 16.15
N LYS A 17 21.56 27.63 15.50
CA LYS A 17 20.20 28.16 15.39
C LYS A 17 19.34 27.31 14.44
N GLN A 18 19.88 26.92 13.28
CA GLN A 18 19.20 26.03 12.33
C GLN A 18 18.84 24.65 12.93
N ARG A 19 19.79 24.01 13.62
CA ARG A 19 19.55 22.72 14.30
C ARG A 19 18.47 22.83 15.37
N LYS A 20 18.50 23.92 16.15
CA LYS A 20 17.51 24.20 17.20
C LYS A 20 16.11 24.41 16.62
N TYR A 21 16.01 25.08 15.47
CA TYR A 21 14.73 25.28 14.77
C TYR A 21 14.09 23.94 14.40
N LEU A 22 14.85 23.04 13.76
CA LEU A 22 14.35 21.70 13.37
C LEU A 22 13.96 20.87 14.60
N HIS A 23 14.79 20.87 15.64
CA HIS A 23 14.55 20.13 16.87
C HIS A 23 13.27 20.61 17.58
N ASN A 24 13.02 21.92 17.63
CA ASN A 24 11.88 22.49 18.36
C ASN A 24 10.64 22.73 17.48
N ALA A 25 10.68 22.36 16.19
CA ALA A 25 9.58 22.61 15.27
C ALA A 25 8.27 21.92 15.71
N PRO A 26 7.12 22.63 15.70
CA PRO A 26 5.80 22.04 15.92
C PRO A 26 5.44 20.99 14.85
N LEU A 27 4.48 20.12 15.16
CA LEU A 27 4.10 18.99 14.29
C LEU A 27 3.63 19.42 12.89
N HIS A 28 2.85 20.50 12.77
CA HIS A 28 2.38 21.00 11.47
C HIS A 28 3.53 21.46 10.57
N ILE A 29 4.59 22.05 11.15
CA ILE A 29 5.79 22.43 10.40
C ILE A 29 6.60 21.21 10.01
N ARG A 30 6.75 20.25 10.93
CA ARG A 30 7.45 18.99 10.66
C ARG A 30 6.80 18.19 9.54
N GLN A 31 5.48 18.26 9.40
CA GLN A 31 4.77 17.66 8.27
C GLN A 31 5.27 18.17 6.91
N HIS A 32 5.63 19.45 6.81
CA HIS A 32 6.21 20.02 5.58
C HIS A 32 7.68 19.63 5.38
N LEU A 33 8.39 19.26 6.44
CA LEU A 33 9.78 18.81 6.37
C LEU A 33 9.89 17.33 5.98
N VAL A 34 8.90 16.51 6.34
CA VAL A 34 8.83 15.08 6.00
C VAL A 34 8.37 14.91 4.55
N THR A 35 9.29 15.17 3.62
CA THR A 35 9.07 15.09 2.18
C THR A 35 10.04 14.11 1.53
N SER A 36 9.62 13.55 0.41
CA SER A 36 10.42 12.60 -0.35
C SER A 36 10.30 12.86 -1.85
N ASN A 37 11.33 12.43 -2.58
CA ASN A 37 11.42 12.63 -4.02
C ASN A 37 10.44 11.72 -4.75
N LEU A 38 9.79 12.24 -5.78
CA LEU A 38 8.95 11.42 -6.65
C LEU A 38 9.79 10.64 -7.66
N ASP A 39 9.27 9.53 -8.17
CA ASP A 39 9.81 8.85 -9.36
C ASP A 39 9.65 9.72 -10.61
N LYS A 40 10.48 9.50 -11.63
CA LYS A 40 10.51 10.32 -12.86
C LYS A 40 9.14 10.39 -13.54
N LYS A 41 8.42 9.28 -13.62
CA LYS A 41 7.07 9.20 -14.21
C LYS A 41 6.08 10.09 -13.45
N LEU A 42 6.11 10.04 -12.12
CA LEU A 42 5.24 10.86 -11.27
C LEU A 42 5.62 12.35 -11.31
N ARG A 43 6.91 12.67 -11.41
CA ARG A 43 7.37 14.06 -11.57
C ARG A 43 6.83 14.71 -12.83
N GLN A 44 6.81 13.98 -13.94
CA GLN A 44 6.25 14.50 -15.20
C GLN A 44 4.75 14.73 -15.07
N LYS A 45 4.02 13.82 -14.42
CA LYS A 45 2.56 13.96 -14.23
C LYS A 45 2.17 15.11 -13.30
N LEU A 46 2.85 15.25 -12.16
CA LEU A 46 2.51 16.22 -11.11
C LEU A 46 3.33 17.51 -11.18
N GLU A 47 4.31 17.58 -12.08
CA GLU A 47 5.28 18.69 -12.25
C GLU A 47 5.95 19.17 -10.95
N THR A 48 6.05 18.27 -9.98
CA THR A 48 6.64 18.55 -8.68
C THR A 48 7.79 17.59 -8.42
N ARG A 49 8.85 18.10 -7.77
CA ARG A 49 10.04 17.28 -7.47
C ARG A 49 9.78 16.29 -6.33
N SER A 50 9.07 16.74 -5.30
CA SER A 50 8.84 16.02 -4.06
C SER A 50 7.45 16.29 -3.49
N ILE A 51 6.98 15.38 -2.63
CA ILE A 51 5.70 15.49 -1.92
C ILE A 51 5.89 15.09 -0.45
N SER A 52 5.01 15.57 0.42
CA SER A 52 4.96 15.08 1.81
C SER A 52 4.47 13.64 1.85
N LEU A 53 5.13 12.83 2.67
CA LEU A 53 4.82 11.40 2.81
C LEU A 53 3.59 11.18 3.68
N ARG A 54 2.77 10.19 3.32
CA ARG A 54 1.59 9.77 4.07
C ARG A 54 1.48 8.26 4.14
N LYS A 55 0.66 7.78 5.08
CA LYS A 55 0.31 6.36 5.18
C LYS A 55 -0.32 5.86 3.87
N GLY A 56 0.11 4.69 3.43
CA GLY A 56 -0.37 4.04 2.21
C GLY A 56 0.28 4.51 0.91
N ASP A 57 1.25 5.42 0.95
CA ASP A 57 2.11 5.65 -0.23
C ASP A 57 3.03 4.46 -0.46
N GLU A 58 3.33 4.15 -1.72
CA GLU A 58 4.33 3.15 -2.07
C GLU A 58 5.68 3.84 -2.31
N VAL A 59 6.70 3.35 -1.62
CA VAL A 59 8.05 3.90 -1.65
C VAL A 59 9.08 2.85 -2.01
N LYS A 60 10.14 3.30 -2.69
CA LYS A 60 11.37 2.56 -2.94
C LYS A 60 12.49 3.12 -2.10
N ILE A 61 13.27 2.25 -1.46
CA ILE A 61 14.44 2.66 -0.68
C ILE A 61 15.62 2.93 -1.62
N MET A 62 16.22 4.11 -1.52
CA MET A 62 17.31 4.56 -2.40
C MET A 62 18.70 4.39 -1.79
N ARG A 63 18.82 4.45 -0.46
CA ARG A 63 20.10 4.42 0.28
C ARG A 63 20.01 3.49 1.49
N GLY A 64 21.16 2.98 1.93
CA GLY A 64 21.29 2.03 3.04
C GLY A 64 21.29 0.58 2.58
N SER A 65 21.35 -0.36 3.52
CA SER A 65 21.49 -1.81 3.25
C SER A 65 20.29 -2.41 2.52
N LEU A 66 19.11 -1.81 2.67
CA LEU A 66 17.84 -2.27 2.08
C LEU A 66 17.51 -1.54 0.77
N LYS A 67 18.53 -1.01 0.08
CA LYS A 67 18.37 -0.29 -1.17
C LYS A 67 17.73 -1.17 -2.25
N GLY A 68 16.80 -0.59 -3.01
CA GLY A 68 16.13 -1.24 -4.14
C GLY A 68 14.78 -1.86 -3.79
N ILE A 69 14.55 -2.18 -2.51
CA ILE A 69 13.30 -2.76 -2.03
C ILE A 69 12.18 -1.71 -2.08
N LYS A 70 10.99 -2.17 -2.45
CA LYS A 70 9.75 -1.40 -2.43
C LYS A 70 8.86 -1.84 -1.27
N GLY A 71 8.06 -0.91 -0.76
CA GLY A 71 7.07 -1.21 0.27
C GLY A 71 6.10 -0.05 0.47
N LYS A 72 4.96 -0.31 1.09
CA LYS A 72 4.01 0.73 1.48
C LYS A 72 4.43 1.38 2.79
N ILE A 73 4.07 2.64 2.98
CA ILE A 73 4.27 3.33 4.26
C ILE A 73 3.20 2.89 5.25
N LEU A 74 3.63 2.32 6.38
CA LEU A 74 2.75 1.94 7.48
C LEU A 74 2.38 3.15 8.34
N GLU A 75 3.40 3.91 8.75
CA GLU A 75 3.26 5.06 9.64
C GLU A 75 4.35 6.11 9.33
N VAL A 76 3.97 7.38 9.49
CA VAL A 76 4.89 8.52 9.44
C VAL A 76 4.92 9.16 10.82
N ASN A 77 6.04 9.03 11.52
CA ASN A 77 6.21 9.62 12.85
C ASN A 77 6.76 11.05 12.72
N LEU A 78 5.88 12.04 12.84
CA LEU A 78 6.26 13.46 12.75
C LEU A 78 7.08 13.95 13.95
N SER A 79 7.03 13.27 15.09
CA SER A 79 7.82 13.64 16.27
C SER A 79 9.31 13.32 16.09
N THR A 80 9.63 12.24 15.38
CA THR A 80 11.01 11.86 15.09
C THR A 80 11.43 12.24 13.67
N GLY A 81 10.47 12.57 12.80
CA GLY A 81 10.70 12.81 11.38
C GLY A 81 11.00 11.53 10.59
N ARG A 82 10.71 10.35 11.17
CA ARG A 82 11.02 9.04 10.60
C ARG A 82 9.78 8.35 10.02
N VAL A 83 10.04 7.42 9.11
CA VAL A 83 9.01 6.69 8.36
C VAL A 83 9.19 5.20 8.56
N HIS A 84 8.09 4.50 8.78
CA HIS A 84 8.03 3.04 8.85
C HIS A 84 7.51 2.49 7.53
N VAL A 85 8.29 1.58 6.93
CA VAL A 85 7.95 0.92 5.67
C VAL A 85 7.56 -0.52 5.97
N GLU A 86 6.45 -0.96 5.37
CA GLU A 86 5.92 -2.31 5.50
C GLU A 86 6.94 -3.38 5.05
N GLY A 87 6.98 -4.50 5.77
CA GLY A 87 7.90 -5.60 5.52
C GLY A 87 9.34 -5.38 5.99
N GLN A 88 9.72 -4.15 6.37
CA GLN A 88 11.08 -3.84 6.81
C GLN A 88 11.21 -3.99 8.32
N THR A 89 11.65 -5.16 8.76
CA THR A 89 11.83 -5.49 10.18
C THR A 89 13.21 -6.08 10.46
N ARG A 90 13.65 -6.03 11.71
CA ARG A 90 14.85 -6.68 12.23
C ARG A 90 14.50 -7.49 13.48
N ASP A 91 15.03 -8.69 13.58
CA ASP A 91 14.83 -9.53 14.76
C ASP A 91 15.62 -8.99 15.96
N LYS A 92 14.98 -8.99 17.13
CA LYS A 92 15.62 -8.62 18.41
C LYS A 92 16.21 -9.87 19.06
N VAL A 93 17.29 -9.68 19.81
CA VAL A 93 17.95 -10.76 20.58
C VAL A 93 17.00 -11.37 21.62
N ALA A 94 16.18 -10.54 22.28
CA ALA A 94 15.18 -10.97 23.25
C ALA A 94 13.93 -11.65 22.64
N GLY A 95 13.95 -11.93 21.33
CA GLY A 95 12.78 -12.38 20.59
C GLY A 95 11.91 -11.22 20.07
N GLY A 96 11.18 -11.49 18.98
CA GLY A 96 10.28 -10.54 18.34
C GLY A 96 10.93 -9.67 17.25
N LYS A 97 10.10 -8.93 16.52
CA LYS A 97 10.49 -8.11 15.35
C LYS A 97 10.38 -6.62 15.65
N ALA A 98 11.44 -5.87 15.36
CA ALA A 98 11.47 -4.41 15.40
C ALA A 98 11.29 -3.84 14.00
N ILE A 99 10.36 -2.90 13.83
CA ILE A 99 10.18 -2.22 12.55
C ILE A 99 11.35 -1.24 12.33
N LEU A 100 11.97 -1.32 11.16
CA LEU A 100 13.04 -0.40 10.78
C LEU A 100 12.47 0.98 10.44
N THR A 101 13.26 2.00 10.79
CA THR A 101 12.88 3.40 10.56
C THR A 101 13.75 4.00 9.47
N PHE A 102 13.15 4.78 8.58
CA PHE A 102 13.83 5.41 7.46
C PHE A 102 13.70 6.92 7.51
N GLN A 103 14.74 7.59 6.99
CA GLN A 103 14.67 9.02 6.72
C GLN A 103 13.93 9.28 5.40
N PRO A 104 13.02 10.25 5.31
CA PRO A 104 12.23 10.54 4.10
C PRO A 104 13.07 10.79 2.84
N SER A 105 14.25 11.41 3.00
CA SER A 105 15.19 11.71 1.91
C SER A 105 15.87 10.46 1.32
N ASN A 106 15.88 9.35 2.04
CA ASN A 106 16.39 8.06 1.56
C ASN A 106 15.33 7.26 0.80
N LEU A 107 14.10 7.75 0.74
CA LEU A 107 12.99 7.12 0.04
C LEU A 107 12.75 7.81 -1.31
N MET A 108 12.07 7.10 -2.20
CA MET A 108 11.52 7.62 -3.45
C MET A 108 10.09 7.11 -3.61
N VAL A 109 9.14 8.01 -3.80
CA VAL A 109 7.73 7.65 -3.96
C VAL A 109 7.50 7.10 -5.36
N THR A 110 6.96 5.89 -5.44
CA THR A 110 6.65 5.17 -6.68
C THR A 110 5.16 5.27 -7.02
N ALA A 111 4.28 5.18 -6.01
CA ALA A 111 2.85 5.39 -6.16
C ALA A 111 2.32 6.25 -5.00
N ILE A 112 1.36 7.12 -5.30
CA ILE A 112 0.84 8.11 -4.36
C ILE A 112 -0.59 7.75 -3.97
N ASN A 113 -0.87 7.78 -2.67
CA ASN A 113 -2.24 7.70 -2.17
C ASN A 113 -3.01 9.01 -2.49
N THR A 114 -4.11 8.86 -3.21
CA THR A 114 -4.95 9.96 -3.74
C THR A 114 -6.19 10.25 -2.89
N SER A 115 -6.34 9.61 -1.73
CA SER A 115 -7.51 9.79 -0.84
C SER A 115 -7.74 11.24 -0.38
N ASP A 116 -6.68 11.98 -0.05
CA ASP A 116 -6.76 13.37 0.40
C ASP A 116 -6.40 14.36 -0.72
N LEU A 117 -7.42 15.00 -1.28
CA LEU A 117 -7.27 16.04 -2.30
C LEU A 117 -6.50 17.28 -1.81
N ARG A 118 -6.52 17.59 -0.51
CA ARG A 118 -5.79 18.74 0.06
C ARG A 118 -4.28 18.55 -0.01
N ARG A 119 -3.82 17.31 -0.18
CA ARG A 119 -2.41 16.99 -0.40
C ARG A 119 -1.85 17.66 -1.66
N PHE A 120 -2.67 17.76 -2.70
CA PHE A 120 -2.28 18.30 -4.01
C PHE A 120 -2.58 19.79 -4.14
N LYS A 121 -2.72 20.54 -3.04
CA LYS A 121 -2.97 21.99 -3.08
C LYS A 121 -1.95 22.75 -3.93
N ARG A 122 -0.68 22.34 -3.89
CA ARG A 122 0.42 22.94 -4.67
C ARG A 122 0.43 22.49 -6.14
N VAL A 123 -0.23 21.39 -6.46
CA VAL A 123 -0.34 20.88 -7.83
C VAL A 123 -1.54 21.53 -8.50
N GLU A 124 -1.36 21.98 -9.74
CA GLU A 124 -2.43 22.51 -10.58
C GLU A 124 -3.60 21.52 -10.64
N LYS A 125 -4.83 22.04 -10.61
CA LYS A 125 -6.04 21.19 -10.57
C LYS A 125 -6.10 20.20 -11.74
N SER A 126 -5.63 20.62 -12.92
CA SER A 126 -5.56 19.82 -14.15
C SER A 126 -4.66 18.58 -14.05
N LYS A 127 -3.64 18.62 -13.20
CA LYS A 127 -2.61 17.58 -13.07
C LYS A 127 -2.85 16.63 -11.90
N ARG A 128 -3.93 16.85 -11.13
CA ARG A 128 -4.25 16.02 -9.97
C ARG A 128 -4.63 14.61 -10.44
N PRO A 129 -4.16 13.56 -9.76
CA PRO A 129 -4.69 12.23 -10.01
C PRO A 129 -6.16 12.22 -9.60
N GLU A 130 -7.02 11.71 -10.48
CA GLU A 130 -8.43 11.50 -10.16
C GLU A 130 -8.55 10.52 -9.00
N VAL A 131 -9.47 10.82 -8.08
CA VAL A 131 -9.78 9.92 -6.96
C VAL A 131 -10.51 8.73 -7.55
N LYS A 132 -9.78 7.66 -7.85
CA LYS A 132 -10.39 6.34 -8.04
C LYS A 132 -10.89 5.89 -6.67
N ALA A 133 -12.11 6.29 -6.32
CA ALA A 133 -12.81 5.73 -5.19
C ALA A 133 -13.19 4.29 -5.55
N GLU A 134 -12.30 3.34 -5.24
CA GLU A 134 -12.70 1.94 -5.10
C GLU A 134 -13.59 1.85 -3.86
N ILE A 135 -14.87 2.17 -4.04
CA ILE A 135 -15.92 1.70 -3.14
C ILE A 135 -16.06 0.22 -3.49
N PRO A 136 -15.75 -0.72 -2.58
CA PRO A 136 -16.05 -2.12 -2.82
C PRO A 136 -17.57 -2.22 -2.96
N LYS A 137 -18.05 -2.47 -4.19
CA LYS A 137 -19.42 -2.91 -4.42
C LYS A 137 -19.56 -4.22 -3.65
N LYS A 138 -20.19 -4.18 -2.47
CA LYS A 138 -20.81 -5.35 -1.87
C LYS A 138 -21.68 -5.98 -2.96
N GLU A 139 -21.36 -7.20 -3.31
CA GLU A 139 -22.18 -8.05 -4.16
C GLU A 139 -23.59 -8.07 -3.56
N SER A 140 -24.53 -7.44 -4.26
CA SER A 140 -25.94 -7.73 -4.08
C SER A 140 -26.17 -9.07 -4.76
N GLU A 141 -26.22 -10.14 -3.97
CA GLU A 141 -26.87 -11.40 -4.35
C GLU A 141 -28.34 -11.09 -4.67
N GLY A 142 -28.57 -10.74 -5.94
CA GLY A 142 -29.89 -10.82 -6.53
C GLY A 142 -30.20 -12.29 -6.76
N LYS A 143 -30.93 -12.90 -5.82
CA LYS A 143 -31.76 -14.06 -6.12
C LYS A 143 -32.69 -13.66 -7.28
N LYS A 144 -32.39 -14.15 -8.48
CA LYS A 144 -33.41 -14.28 -9.53
C LYS A 144 -34.15 -15.59 -9.25
N GLU A 145 -35.29 -15.45 -8.58
CA GLU A 145 -36.38 -16.41 -8.64
C GLU A 145 -37.06 -16.26 -10.00
N ASP A 146 -36.76 -17.16 -10.94
CA ASP A 146 -37.61 -17.43 -12.10
C ASP A 146 -38.04 -18.89 -12.01
N SER A 147 -39.23 -19.12 -11.43
CA SER A 147 -40.01 -20.34 -11.65
C SER A 147 -41.52 -20.05 -11.55
N LYS A 148 -42.13 -19.85 -12.71
CA LYS A 148 -43.54 -20.11 -13.06
C LYS A 148 -43.45 -20.62 -14.51
N GLU A 149 -44.02 -21.72 -14.95
CA GLU A 149 -45.03 -22.63 -14.42
C GLU A 149 -44.95 -23.91 -15.28
N SER A 150 -45.25 -25.08 -14.72
CA SER A 150 -45.54 -26.31 -15.48
C SER A 150 -46.85 -26.86 -14.95
N PRO A 151 -47.85 -27.17 -15.80
CA PRO A 151 -49.02 -27.94 -15.37
C PRO A 151 -48.94 -29.37 -15.91
N ALA A 152 -48.98 -30.37 -15.01
CA ALA A 152 -49.66 -31.65 -15.25
C ALA A 152 -49.77 -32.46 -13.95
N LYS A 153 -51.00 -32.91 -13.65
CA LYS A 153 -51.35 -33.80 -12.53
C LYS A 153 -51.12 -35.28 -12.89
N SER A 154 -51.01 -36.07 -11.82
CA SER A 154 -51.42 -37.48 -11.63
C SER A 154 -50.38 -38.60 -11.84
N SER A 155 -49.81 -39.01 -10.70
CA SER A 155 -49.82 -40.38 -10.15
C SER A 155 -49.88 -41.59 -11.10
N SER A 156 -48.82 -42.41 -11.09
CA SER A 156 -48.94 -43.86 -10.88
C SER A 156 -47.59 -44.48 -10.53
N THR A 157 -47.64 -45.36 -9.54
CA THR A 157 -46.56 -46.16 -8.96
C THR A 157 -46.30 -47.39 -9.82
N LYS A 158 -45.05 -47.68 -10.18
CA LYS A 158 -44.53 -49.04 -10.39
C LYS A 158 -43.01 -49.01 -10.50
N GLY A 159 -42.34 -49.78 -9.66
CA GLY A 159 -40.90 -50.03 -9.77
C GLY A 159 -40.61 -51.09 -10.82
N GLU A 160 -39.37 -51.08 -11.31
CA GLU A 160 -38.59 -52.25 -11.73
C GLU A 160 -37.14 -51.81 -12.03
N ASP A 161 -36.22 -52.70 -11.69
CA ASP A 161 -34.78 -52.55 -11.55
C ASP A 161 -33.99 -52.39 -12.86
N SER A 162 -32.83 -51.72 -12.80
CA SER A 162 -31.49 -52.32 -13.07
C SER A 162 -30.46 -51.25 -13.46
N ASP A 163 -29.45 -51.07 -12.60
CA ASP A 163 -28.28 -50.24 -12.85
C ASP A 163 -27.06 -51.15 -13.12
N THR A 164 -26.53 -50.97 -14.32
CA THR A 164 -25.15 -51.16 -14.82
C THR A 164 -24.16 -52.13 -14.13
N ASP A 165 -23.72 -53.13 -14.90
CA ASP A 165 -22.49 -53.91 -14.66
C ASP A 165 -21.25 -53.28 -15.35
N LYS A 166 -20.41 -52.66 -14.53
CA LYS A 166 -18.95 -52.76 -14.43
C LYS A 166 -18.14 -53.38 -15.59
N VAL A 167 -17.23 -52.59 -16.20
CA VAL A 167 -15.96 -53.11 -16.76
C VAL A 167 -14.76 -52.34 -16.20
N LYS A 168 -13.74 -53.15 -15.89
CA LYS A 168 -12.53 -52.93 -15.11
C LYS A 168 -11.34 -53.28 -16.01
N SER A 169 -10.32 -52.43 -16.07
CA SER A 169 -8.92 -52.83 -16.33
C SER A 169 -8.02 -51.58 -16.27
N SER A 170 -7.25 -51.32 -15.21
CA SER A 170 -5.97 -51.93 -14.82
C SER A 170 -4.79 -51.66 -15.77
N SER A 171 -3.99 -50.65 -15.40
CA SER A 171 -2.52 -50.71 -15.18
C SER A 171 -1.64 -51.59 -16.10
N LYS A 172 -0.58 -50.98 -16.67
CA LYS A 172 0.81 -51.36 -16.33
C LYS A 172 1.88 -50.41 -16.90
N ASN A 173 2.85 -50.11 -16.04
CA ASN A 173 4.21 -49.62 -16.32
C ASN A 173 4.97 -50.54 -17.30
N THR A 174 5.91 -49.94 -18.05
CA THR A 174 7.13 -50.62 -18.52
C THR A 174 8.34 -49.69 -18.40
N LYS A 175 9.43 -50.29 -17.94
CA LYS A 175 10.80 -49.80 -17.74
C LYS A 175 11.65 -50.23 -18.95
N GLU A 176 12.93 -49.80 -18.97
CA GLU A 176 14.07 -50.29 -19.81
C GLU A 176 14.18 -49.67 -21.23
N GLU A 177 15.34 -49.34 -21.83
CA GLU A 177 16.77 -49.38 -21.46
C GLU A 177 17.63 -48.68 -22.56
N THR A 178 18.90 -48.37 -22.24
CA THR A 178 20.08 -48.03 -23.12
C THR A 178 20.07 -46.67 -23.86
N LYS A 179 21.16 -45.89 -23.90
CA LYS A 179 22.56 -46.18 -24.26
C LYS A 179 23.54 -45.20 -23.61
#